data_AF-A0A940VQ80-F1
#
_entry.id   AF-A0A940VQ80-F1
#
_cell.length_a   1.000
_cell.length_b   1.000
_cell.length_c   1.000
_cell.angle_alpha   90.00
_cell.angle_beta   90.00
_cell.angle_gamma   90.00
#
_symmetry.space_group_name_H-M   'P 1'
#
loop_
_entity.id
_entity.type
_entity.pdbx_description
1 polymer ?
#
loop_
_entity_poly.entity_id
_entity_poly.type
_entity_poly.pdbx_seq_one_letter_code
_entity_poly.pdbx_strand_id
1 'polypeptide(L)' 'MKRHAKPTQSNPQGGILVKEAPLSSAKAMLVCPACDKPTRIKKSALASGKMARTCKKCGEVIDKDK' A
#
# COMPACT_ATOMS: atom_id res chain seq x y z
N MET A 1 16.01 7.55 1.63
CA MET A 1 16.84 8.54 0.90
C MET A 1 17.18 9.69 1.84
N LYS A 2 18.46 9.98 2.02
CA LYS A 2 18.90 11.18 2.75
C LYS A 2 18.92 12.34 1.76
N ARG A 3 18.17 13.42 2.04
CA ARG A 3 18.12 14.62 1.21
C ARG A 3 18.53 15.83 2.03
N HIS A 4 19.51 16.57 1.53
CA HIS A 4 19.85 17.88 2.08
C HIS A 4 18.73 18.85 1.76
N ALA A 5 18.11 19.42 2.79
CA ALA A 5 17.08 20.43 2.66
C ALA A 5 17.62 21.78 3.12
N LYS A 6 17.42 22.81 2.29
CA LYS A 6 17.64 24.19 2.72
C LYS A 6 16.64 24.56 3.82
N PRO A 7 17.00 25.41 4.78
CA PRO A 7 16.07 25.94 5.76
C PRO A 7 14.84 26.58 5.11
N THR A 8 13.67 26.36 5.69
CA THR A 8 12.40 26.99 5.30
C THR A 8 11.67 27.51 6.54
N GLN A 9 10.63 28.33 6.39
CA GLN A 9 9.86 28.82 7.55
C GLN A 9 9.30 27.69 8.42
N SER A 10 8.86 26.59 7.79
CA SER A 10 8.38 25.39 8.49
C SER A 10 9.50 24.50 9.03
N ASN A 11 10.73 24.66 8.55
CA ASN A 11 11.90 23.94 9.05
C ASN A 11 13.15 24.83 9.05
N PRO A 12 13.29 25.74 10.04
CA PRO A 12 14.33 26.77 10.06
C PRO A 12 15.73 26.22 10.36
N GLN A 13 15.86 25.02 10.92
CA GLN A 13 17.15 24.38 11.16
C GLN A 13 17.77 23.77 9.88
N GLY A 14 16.94 23.49 8.86
CA GLY A 14 17.39 22.79 7.65
C GLY A 14 18.02 21.43 7.96
N GLY A 15 18.92 20.96 7.09
CA GLY A 15 19.77 19.79 7.35
C GLY A 15 19.42 18.56 6.51
N ILE A 16 19.87 17.39 6.97
CA ILE A 16 19.69 16.12 6.25
C ILE A 16 18.37 15.49 6.66
N LEU A 17 17.36 15.56 5.80
CA LEU A 17 16.08 14.91 6.00
C LEU A 17 16.12 13.47 5.49
N VAL A 18 15.62 12.54 6.30
CA VAL A 18 15.37 11.16 5.87
C VAL A 18 13.97 11.11 5.28
N LYS A 19 13.88 10.82 3.98
CA LYS A 19 12.61 10.60 3.28
C LYS A 19 12.59 9.23 2.64
N GLU A 20 11.41 8.63 2.55
CA GLU A 20 11.22 7.38 1.82
C GLU A 20 11.53 7.58 0.33
N ALA A 21 12.09 6.55 -0.29
CA ALA A 21 12.34 6.55 -1.72
C ALA A 21 11.19 5.82 -2.43
N PRO A 22 10.82 6.22 -3.65
CA PRO A 22 9.85 5.47 -4.44
C PRO A 22 10.36 4.05 -4.69
N LEU A 23 9.46 3.09 -4.62
CA LEU A 23 9.70 1.68 -4.94
C LEU A 23 8.82 1.30 -6.13
N SER A 24 9.32 0.43 -7.01
CA SER A 24 8.50 -0.18 -8.07
C SER A 24 7.33 -0.93 -7.45
N SER A 25 6.12 -0.73 -7.99
CA SER A 25 4.91 -1.41 -7.55
C SER A 25 5.00 -2.93 -7.66
N ALA A 26 5.80 -3.45 -8.60
CA ALA A 26 6.03 -4.89 -8.76
C ALA A 26 6.78 -5.55 -7.60
N LYS A 27 7.47 -4.76 -6.76
CA LYS A 27 8.21 -5.23 -5.57
C LYS A 27 7.34 -5.28 -4.31
N ALA A 28 6.09 -4.80 -4.37
CA ALA A 28 5.15 -4.85 -3.26
C ALA A 28 4.13 -5.98 -3.47
N MET A 29 3.72 -6.63 -2.37
CA MET A 29 2.62 -7.60 -2.36
C MET A 29 1.51 -7.15 -1.42
N LEU A 30 0.26 -7.47 -1.78
CA LEU A 30 -0.88 -7.24 -0.93
C LEU A 30 -0.90 -8.24 0.22
N VAL A 31 -0.95 -7.75 1.44
CA VAL A 31 -1.21 -8.57 2.63
C VAL A 31 -2.71 -8.70 2.79
N CYS A 32 -3.21 -9.92 2.90
CA CYS A 32 -4.63 -10.16 3.09
C CYS A 32 -5.00 -9.91 4.57
N PRO A 33 -5.98 -9.04 4.87
CA PRO A 33 -6.34 -8.70 6.25
C PRO A 33 -6.99 -9.87 7.02
N ALA A 34 -7.43 -10.91 6.32
CA ALA A 34 -8.07 -12.07 6.94
C ALA A 34 -7.09 -13.17 7.36
N CYS A 35 -5.94 -13.28 6.67
CA CYS A 35 -4.98 -14.37 6.91
C CYS A 35 -3.54 -13.90 7.11
N ASP A 36 -3.31 -12.59 7.13
CA ASP A 36 -2.02 -11.90 7.30
C ASP A 36 -0.86 -12.40 6.43
N LYS A 37 -1.20 -13.07 5.33
CA LYS A 37 -0.25 -13.63 4.39
C LYS A 37 -0.12 -12.71 3.17
N PRO A 38 1.08 -12.58 2.59
CA PRO A 38 1.25 -11.92 1.30
C PRO A 38 0.60 -12.77 0.20
N THR A 39 -0.32 -12.18 -0.55
CA THR A 39 -1.16 -12.90 -1.52
C THR A 39 -1.31 -12.14 -2.84
N ARG A 40 -1.65 -12.89 -3.89
CA ARG A 40 -2.07 -12.32 -5.18
C ARG A 40 -3.59 -12.17 -5.18
N ILE A 41 -4.09 -11.20 -5.95
CA ILE A 41 -5.51 -10.92 -6.09
C ILE A 41 -6.18 -11.77 -7.18
N LYS A 42 -7.43 -12.12 -6.95
CA LYS A 42 -8.42 -12.54 -7.96
C LYS A 42 -9.52 -11.47 -8.01
N LYS A 43 -10.11 -11.22 -9.18
CA LYS A 43 -11.32 -10.38 -9.27
C LYS A 43 -12.54 -11.29 -9.18
N SER A 44 -13.51 -10.95 -8.34
CA SER A 44 -14.78 -11.67 -8.21
C SER A 44 -15.96 -10.71 -8.23
N ALA A 45 -17.06 -11.15 -8.82
CA ALA A 45 -18.33 -10.44 -8.76
C ALA A 45 -18.93 -10.53 -7.36
N LEU A 46 -19.31 -9.39 -6.79
CA LEU A 46 -20.21 -9.34 -5.64
C LEU A 46 -21.66 -9.37 -6.14
N ALA A 47 -22.56 -9.84 -5.28
CA ALA A 47 -24.00 -9.84 -5.55
C ALA A 47 -24.56 -8.43 -5.85
N SER A 48 -23.86 -7.38 -5.41
CA SER A 48 -24.16 -5.97 -5.69
C SER A 48 -23.75 -5.50 -7.10
N GLY A 49 -23.25 -6.39 -7.96
CA GLY A 49 -22.78 -6.08 -9.32
C GLY A 49 -21.40 -5.42 -9.39
N LYS A 50 -20.78 -5.11 -8.24
CA LYS A 50 -19.42 -4.56 -8.18
C LYS A 50 -18.35 -5.65 -8.24
N MET A 51 -17.22 -5.33 -8.86
CA MET A 51 -16.03 -6.17 -8.82
C MET A 51 -15.26 -5.91 -7.53
N ALA A 52 -14.93 -6.95 -6.77
CA ALA A 52 -14.01 -6.85 -5.64
C ALA A 52 -12.77 -7.72 -5.83
N ARG A 53 -11.69 -7.34 -5.14
CA ARG A 53 -10.47 -8.12 -5.02
C ARG A 53 -10.66 -9.18 -3.95
N THR A 54 -10.29 -10.41 -4.30
CA THR A 54 -10.38 -11.58 -3.44
C THR A 54 -9.01 -12.22 -3.29
N CYS A 55 -8.71 -12.65 -2.07
CA CYS A 55 -7.46 -13.32 -1.73
C CYS A 55 -7.40 -14.70 -2.40
N LYS A 56 -6.31 -14.98 -3.15
CA LYS A 56 -6.12 -16.31 -3.75
C LYS A 56 -5.82 -17.43 -2.74
N LYS A 57 -5.42 -17.11 -1.51
CA LYS A 57 -5.07 -18.13 -0.50
C LYS A 57 -6.28 -18.54 0.36
N CYS A 58 -7.01 -17.58 0.92
CA CYS A 58 -8.15 -17.86 1.80
C CYS A 58 -9.52 -17.69 1.11
N GLY A 59 -9.59 -17.10 -0.07
CA GLY A 59 -10.86 -16.89 -0.79
C GLY A 59 -11.71 -15.73 -0.26
N GLU A 60 -11.25 -15.02 0.77
CA GLU A 60 -11.98 -13.86 1.30
C GLU A 60 -11.81 -12.59 0.45
N VAL A 61 -12.86 -11.77 0.45
CA VAL A 61 -12.86 -10.44 -0.15
C VAL A 61 -11.95 -9.51 0.65
N ILE A 62 -11.01 -8.86 -0.05
CA ILE A 62 -10.01 -7.94 0.53
C ILE A 62 -10.60 -6.53 0.65
N ASP A 63 -11.49 -6.14 -0.26
CA ASP A 63 -12.12 -4.81 -0.28
C ASP A 63 -13.31 -4.73 0.69
N LYS A 64 -13.06 -5.04 1.97
CA LYS A 64 -14.00 -4.79 3.07
C LYS A 64 -13.85 -3.32 3.47
N ASP A 65 -14.70 -2.50 2.87
CA ASP A 65 -15.01 -1.12 3.24
C ASP A 65 -13.94 -0.04 3.01
N LYS A 66 -14.35 0.95 2.21
CA LYS A 66 -14.07 2.36 2.45
C LYS A 66 -15.39 3.12 2.31
#